data_AF-A0A200RBS2-F1
#
_entry.id   AF-A0A200RBS2-F1
#
_cell.length_a   1.000
_cell.length_b   1.000
_cell.length_c   1.000
_cell.angle_alpha   90.00
_cell.angle_beta   90.00
_cell.angle_gamma   90.00
#
_symmetry.space_group_name_H-M   'P 1'
#
loop_
_entity.id
_entity.type
_entity.pdbx_description
1 polymer ?
#
loop_
_entity_poly.entity_id
_entity_poly.type
_entity_poly.pdbx_seq_one_letter_code
_entity_poly.pdbx_strand_id
1 'polypeptide(L)'
;MSPVLLRLLLALLLFMVIPKNSDAAGEELGKQWCIADEQTSDKDLQDALDWACRQGNDICSNIGEGKSCYLPNTLKDHASYAFNAYYQKFKKQGGSCYFHGAAMINELDPNQTHEMPRWCSQNDAMHVHPENCNTNADEELGKQWCIADPQTPDDILLGALNYACGKGGADCSKIQEGQPCYYPNTLLDHASYAFNDYYQKSKKTDGSCYFYGAGMIDEHDPSHDSCTFEFIPFVATRQIHSFESKINEQIKLGEASIQMFGNVTHWHTLILTMTADVIQATHEKCMKWGMDDYMSKPFGEEQLYSAVMCFFESV
;
A
#
# COMPACT_ATOMS: atom_id res chain seq x y z
N MET A 1 -15.18 11.62 69.48
CA MET A 1 -14.35 11.98 68.30
C MET A 1 -14.30 13.50 68.21
N SER A 2 -13.11 14.10 68.08
CA SER A 2 -12.97 15.57 67.95
C SER A 2 -13.77 16.07 66.74
N PRO A 3 -14.41 17.25 66.79
CA PRO A 3 -15.11 17.83 65.64
C PRO A 3 -14.17 18.01 64.43
N VAL A 4 -12.86 18.13 64.67
CA VAL A 4 -11.82 18.16 63.63
C VAL A 4 -11.66 16.79 62.98
N LEU A 5 -11.67 15.71 63.78
CA LEU A 5 -11.56 14.34 63.28
C LEU A 5 -12.80 13.91 62.49
N LEU A 6 -13.99 14.35 62.92
CA LEU A 6 -15.24 14.08 62.21
C LEU A 6 -15.30 14.82 60.87
N ARG A 7 -14.79 16.06 60.80
CA ARG A 7 -14.69 16.83 59.55
C ARG A 7 -13.65 16.23 58.59
N LEU A 8 -12.52 15.74 59.10
CA LEU A 8 -11.52 15.03 58.29
C LEU A 8 -12.07 13.71 57.72
N LEU A 9 -12.82 12.94 58.52
CA LEU A 9 -13.45 11.71 58.07
C LEU A 9 -14.57 11.95 57.05
N LEU A 10 -15.38 12.99 57.23
CA LEU A 10 -16.40 13.40 56.25
C LEU A 10 -15.78 13.90 54.93
N ALA A 11 -14.65 14.62 55.00
CA ALA A 11 -13.93 15.05 53.80
C ALA A 11 -13.32 13.85 53.04
N LEU A 12 -12.75 12.87 53.75
CA LEU A 12 -12.21 11.64 53.14
C LEU A 12 -13.31 10.77 52.51
N LEU A 13 -14.51 10.71 53.12
CA LEU A 13 -15.65 10.02 52.54
C LEU A 13 -16.20 10.74 51.30
N LEU A 14 -16.17 12.08 51.26
CA LEU A 14 -16.55 12.85 50.06
C LEU A 14 -15.55 12.69 48.90
N PHE A 15 -14.26 12.49 49.17
CA PHE A 15 -13.26 12.17 48.14
C PHE A 15 -13.42 10.77 47.53
N MET A 16 -14.06 9.82 48.24
CA MET A 16 -14.36 8.48 47.69
C MET A 16 -15.67 8.41 46.89
N VAL A 17 -16.49 9.47 46.88
CA VAL A 17 -17.79 9.50 46.17
C VAL A 17 -17.79 10.51 45.01
N ILE A 18 -16.61 10.99 44.57
CA ILE A 18 -16.52 11.55 43.22
C ILE A 18 -16.58 10.35 42.27
N PRO A 19 -17.67 10.16 41.49
CA PRO A 19 -17.61 9.20 40.40
C PRO A 19 -16.46 9.67 39.51
N LYS A 20 -15.46 8.82 39.31
CA LYS A 20 -14.57 8.98 38.17
C LYS A 20 -15.45 8.81 36.93
N ASN A 21 -16.14 9.86 36.52
CA ASN A 21 -16.51 10.06 35.13
C ASN A 21 -15.19 10.26 34.40
N SER A 22 -14.54 9.14 34.08
CA SER A 22 -13.56 9.08 32.99
C SER A 22 -14.34 9.10 31.67
N ASP A 23 -15.06 10.20 31.42
CA ASP A 23 -15.70 10.52 30.15
C ASP A 23 -15.34 11.97 29.79
N ALA A 24 -14.06 12.31 29.88
CA ALA A 24 -13.51 13.58 29.41
C ALA A 24 -11.98 13.48 29.26
N ALA A 25 -11.55 12.48 28.50
CA ALA A 25 -10.27 12.46 27.80
C ALA A 25 -10.43 11.44 26.67
N GLY A 26 -11.28 11.77 25.69
CA GLY A 26 -11.21 11.14 24.38
C GLY A 26 -9.87 11.57 23.79
N GLU A 27 -8.86 10.75 24.03
CA GLU A 27 -7.60 10.77 23.31
C GLU A 27 -7.94 10.77 21.82
N GLU A 28 -7.47 11.79 21.09
CA GLU A 28 -7.48 11.82 19.63
C GLU A 28 -6.55 10.71 19.10
N LEU A 29 -6.91 9.46 19.33
CA LEU A 29 -6.43 8.36 18.53
C LEU A 29 -7.10 8.56 17.17
N GLY A 30 -6.29 8.89 16.15
CA GLY A 30 -6.75 9.21 14.80
C GLY A 30 -7.84 8.25 14.34
N LYS A 31 -8.83 8.77 13.60
CA LYS A 31 -9.91 7.92 13.06
C LYS A 31 -9.28 6.86 12.14
N GLN A 32 -9.17 5.63 12.63
CA GLN A 32 -8.69 4.50 11.86
C GLN A 32 -9.79 3.93 10.97
N TRP A 33 -9.44 3.66 9.72
CA TRP A 33 -10.26 3.06 8.68
C TRP A 33 -9.70 1.69 8.32
N CYS A 34 -10.57 0.74 7.99
CA CYS A 34 -10.13 -0.58 7.54
C CYS A 34 -10.45 -0.73 6.06
N ILE A 35 -9.41 -0.79 5.23
CA ILE A 35 -9.53 -0.85 3.77
C ILE A 35 -8.96 -2.17 3.26
N ALA A 36 -9.46 -2.66 2.13
CA ALA A 36 -8.91 -3.86 1.51
C ALA A 36 -7.44 -3.65 1.11
N ASP A 37 -6.59 -4.62 1.43
CA ASP A 37 -5.20 -4.62 0.98
C ASP A 37 -5.18 -4.91 -0.52
N GLU A 38 -4.62 -3.97 -1.28
CA GLU A 38 -4.53 -4.03 -2.74
C GLU A 38 -3.67 -5.20 -3.25
N GLN A 39 -2.82 -5.79 -2.40
CA GLN A 39 -1.97 -6.92 -2.73
C GLN A 39 -2.67 -8.28 -2.58
N THR A 40 -3.87 -8.28 -1.99
CA THR A 40 -4.63 -9.51 -1.77
C THR A 40 -5.19 -10.02 -3.08
N SER A 41 -5.00 -11.33 -3.36
CA SER A 41 -5.56 -11.94 -4.56
C SER A 41 -7.09 -11.83 -4.57
N ASP A 42 -7.71 -11.65 -5.75
CA ASP A 42 -9.18 -11.60 -5.87
C ASP A 42 -9.87 -12.77 -5.18
N LYS A 43 -9.25 -13.95 -5.21
CA LYS A 43 -9.75 -15.13 -4.54
C LYS A 43 -9.81 -14.93 -3.01
N ASP A 44 -8.68 -14.55 -2.41
CA ASP A 44 -8.59 -14.39 -0.96
C ASP A 44 -9.42 -13.20 -0.49
N LEU A 45 -9.48 -12.15 -1.31
CA LEU A 45 -10.28 -10.96 -1.08
C LEU A 45 -11.78 -11.25 -1.13
N GLN A 46 -12.24 -12.07 -2.08
CA GLN A 46 -13.62 -12.55 -2.14
C GLN A 46 -13.96 -13.43 -0.93
N ASP A 47 -13.09 -14.36 -0.55
CA ASP A 47 -13.29 -15.22 0.63
C ASP A 47 -13.41 -14.38 1.92
N ALA A 48 -12.59 -13.33 2.05
CA ALA A 48 -12.63 -12.38 3.16
C ALA A 48 -13.90 -11.49 3.15
N LEU A 49 -14.30 -10.97 1.99
CA LEU A 49 -15.55 -10.21 1.82
C LEU A 49 -16.76 -11.07 2.20
N ASP A 50 -16.83 -12.31 1.71
CA ASP A 50 -17.89 -13.26 2.04
C ASP A 50 -17.97 -13.55 3.53
N TRP A 51 -16.82 -13.62 4.21
CA TRP A 51 -16.77 -13.74 5.66
C TRP A 51 -17.31 -12.48 6.37
N ALA A 52 -16.91 -11.29 5.92
CA ALA A 52 -17.34 -10.01 6.48
C ALA A 52 -18.86 -9.84 6.38
N CYS A 53 -19.44 -10.14 5.23
CA CYS A 53 -20.89 -10.04 5.00
C CYS A 53 -21.71 -10.99 5.89
N ARG A 54 -21.12 -12.10 6.36
CA ARG A 54 -21.78 -13.04 7.27
C ARG A 54 -21.82 -12.57 8.73
N GLN A 55 -21.09 -11.51 9.08
CA GLN A 55 -21.06 -10.98 10.46
C GLN A 55 -22.30 -10.13 10.81
N GLY A 56 -23.10 -9.75 9.82
CA GLY A 56 -24.37 -9.06 10.02
C GLY A 56 -25.00 -8.57 8.72
N ASN A 57 -26.33 -8.56 8.68
CA ASN A 57 -27.09 -8.16 7.47
C ASN A 57 -26.85 -6.70 7.03
N ASP A 58 -26.34 -5.86 7.92
CA ASP A 58 -26.04 -4.45 7.69
C ASP A 58 -24.61 -4.20 7.17
N ILE A 59 -23.70 -5.18 7.28
CA ILE A 59 -22.30 -5.00 6.88
C ILE A 59 -22.16 -4.78 5.37
N CYS A 60 -22.91 -5.54 4.56
CA CYS A 60 -22.84 -5.48 3.10
C CYS A 60 -24.13 -4.95 2.45
N SER A 61 -24.97 -4.23 3.21
CA SER A 61 -26.30 -3.83 2.72
C SER A 61 -26.27 -2.78 1.59
N ASN A 62 -25.15 -2.05 1.45
CA ASN A 62 -25.02 -0.92 0.53
C ASN A 62 -24.17 -1.21 -0.71
N ILE A 63 -23.64 -2.42 -0.88
CA ILE A 63 -22.79 -2.79 -2.04
C ILE A 63 -23.55 -3.52 -3.15
N GLY A 64 -24.85 -3.80 -2.98
CA GLY A 64 -25.66 -4.46 -4.00
C GLY A 64 -26.08 -3.52 -5.14
N GLU A 65 -26.49 -4.08 -6.28
CA GLU A 65 -26.93 -3.30 -7.45
C GLU A 65 -27.97 -2.22 -7.09
N GLY A 66 -27.74 -0.99 -7.56
CA GLY A 66 -28.61 0.16 -7.27
C GLY A 66 -28.47 0.76 -5.86
N LYS A 67 -27.47 0.33 -5.07
CA LYS A 67 -27.15 0.90 -3.75
C LYS A 67 -26.03 1.94 -3.82
N SER A 68 -25.90 2.73 -2.75
CA SER A 68 -24.99 3.87 -2.67
C SER A 68 -23.50 3.51 -2.76
N CYS A 69 -23.13 2.27 -2.41
CA CYS A 69 -21.76 1.76 -2.49
C CYS A 69 -21.61 0.64 -3.51
N TYR A 70 -22.52 0.57 -4.48
CA TYR A 70 -22.38 -0.36 -5.59
C TYR A 70 -21.27 0.05 -6.55
N LEU A 71 -21.14 1.36 -6.80
CA LEU A 71 -20.16 1.90 -7.72
C LEU A 71 -18.95 2.47 -6.97
N PRO A 72 -17.75 2.34 -7.55
CA PRO A 72 -17.38 1.47 -8.66
C PRO A 72 -17.61 0.00 -8.27
N ASN A 73 -18.07 -0.78 -9.24
CA ASN A 73 -18.43 -2.18 -9.03
C ASN A 73 -17.19 -3.05 -9.18
N THR A 74 -16.27 -2.93 -8.22
CA THR A 74 -15.10 -3.80 -8.10
C THR A 74 -15.18 -4.60 -6.81
N LEU A 75 -14.57 -5.77 -6.83
CA LEU A 75 -14.46 -6.64 -5.65
C LEU A 75 -13.79 -5.91 -4.49
N LYS A 76 -12.75 -5.14 -4.78
CA LYS A 76 -11.96 -4.41 -3.79
C LYS A 76 -12.72 -3.27 -3.14
N ASP A 77 -13.48 -2.49 -3.91
CA ASP A 77 -14.28 -1.40 -3.35
C ASP A 77 -15.38 -1.93 -2.44
N HIS A 78 -16.02 -3.04 -2.82
CA HIS A 78 -17.00 -3.72 -2.00
C HIS A 78 -16.38 -4.32 -0.74
N ALA A 79 -15.19 -4.92 -0.86
CA ALA A 79 -14.41 -5.43 0.27
C ALA A 79 -14.01 -4.31 1.24
N SER A 80 -13.43 -3.21 0.77
CA SER A 80 -13.09 -2.04 1.59
C SER A 80 -14.29 -1.49 2.35
N TYR A 81 -15.46 -1.38 1.68
CA TYR A 81 -16.70 -0.98 2.34
C TYR A 81 -17.08 -1.95 3.46
N ALA A 82 -17.13 -3.26 3.17
CA ALA A 82 -17.53 -4.29 4.12
C ALA A 82 -16.56 -4.40 5.31
N PHE A 83 -15.26 -4.34 5.04
CA PHE A 83 -14.21 -4.38 6.05
C PHE A 83 -14.27 -3.19 6.97
N ASN A 84 -14.41 -1.98 6.42
CA ASN A 84 -14.60 -0.78 7.23
C ASN A 84 -15.88 -0.87 8.07
N ALA A 85 -17.02 -1.26 7.46
CA ALA A 85 -18.29 -1.38 8.17
C ALA A 85 -18.19 -2.37 9.35
N TYR A 86 -17.58 -3.53 9.13
CA TYR A 86 -17.31 -4.51 10.19
C TYR A 86 -16.38 -3.93 11.26
N TYR A 87 -15.24 -3.37 10.85
CA TYR A 87 -14.22 -2.88 11.78
C TYR A 87 -14.78 -1.75 12.66
N GLN A 88 -15.48 -0.77 12.09
CA GLN A 88 -16.11 0.30 12.88
C GLN A 88 -17.12 -0.24 13.89
N LYS A 89 -17.87 -1.29 13.52
CA LYS A 89 -18.90 -1.91 14.37
C LYS A 89 -18.30 -2.74 15.50
N PHE A 90 -17.26 -3.53 15.21
CA PHE A 90 -16.77 -4.56 16.13
C PHE A 90 -15.43 -4.24 16.80
N LYS A 91 -14.70 -3.17 16.42
CA LYS A 91 -13.39 -2.85 17.01
C LYS A 91 -13.41 -2.68 18.54
N LYS A 92 -14.50 -2.15 19.10
CA LYS A 92 -14.67 -2.03 20.57
C LYS A 92 -14.91 -3.38 21.27
N GLN A 93 -15.20 -4.43 20.51
CA GLN A 93 -15.46 -5.79 20.97
C GLN A 93 -14.32 -6.76 20.57
N GLY A 94 -13.18 -6.23 20.13
CA GLY A 94 -12.03 -7.03 19.70
C GLY A 94 -12.02 -7.43 18.23
N GLY A 95 -12.93 -6.91 17.40
CA GLY A 95 -12.85 -7.07 15.95
C GLY A 95 -11.60 -6.37 15.40
N SER A 96 -10.79 -7.09 14.62
CA SER A 96 -9.60 -6.55 13.97
C SER A 96 -9.84 -6.23 12.50
N CYS A 97 -8.94 -5.44 11.93
CA CYS A 97 -8.85 -5.21 10.49
C CYS A 97 -7.99 -6.28 9.78
N TYR A 98 -7.86 -7.47 10.36
CA TYR A 98 -6.93 -8.46 9.80
C TYR A 98 -7.50 -9.16 8.56
N PHE A 99 -8.74 -9.66 8.60
CA PHE A 99 -9.39 -10.34 7.47
C PHE A 99 -8.52 -11.39 6.74
N HIS A 100 -7.69 -12.14 7.47
CA HIS A 100 -6.68 -13.07 6.90
C HIS A 100 -5.64 -12.37 6.01
N GLY A 101 -5.24 -11.16 6.39
CA GLY A 101 -4.34 -10.35 5.59
C GLY A 101 -5.00 -9.56 4.47
N ALA A 102 -6.32 -9.68 4.29
CA ALA A 102 -7.02 -9.05 3.18
C ALA A 102 -7.27 -7.55 3.37
N ALA A 103 -6.89 -6.97 4.51
CA ALA A 103 -7.18 -5.60 4.85
C ALA A 103 -6.09 -4.97 5.73
N MET A 104 -6.01 -3.65 5.67
CA MET A 104 -5.05 -2.85 6.42
C MET A 104 -5.71 -1.63 7.05
N ILE A 105 -5.12 -1.14 8.16
CA ILE A 105 -5.57 0.08 8.81
C ILE A 105 -4.98 1.28 8.06
N ASN A 106 -5.85 2.23 7.75
CA ASN A 106 -5.47 3.55 7.25
C ASN A 106 -5.80 4.61 8.29
N GLU A 107 -4.84 5.49 8.58
CA GLU A 107 -5.02 6.65 9.46
C GLU A 107 -5.57 7.87 8.71
N LEU A 108 -5.44 7.88 7.38
CA LEU A 108 -6.04 8.88 6.51
C LEU A 108 -7.49 8.49 6.18
N ASP A 109 -8.39 9.48 6.14
CA ASP A 109 -9.76 9.27 5.69
C ASP A 109 -9.75 8.88 4.21
N PRO A 110 -10.18 7.66 3.84
CA PRO A 110 -10.15 7.20 2.46
C PRO A 110 -11.12 7.97 1.56
N ASN A 111 -12.02 8.79 2.10
CA ASN A 111 -12.81 9.73 1.30
C ASN A 111 -12.02 10.99 0.89
N GLN A 112 -10.88 11.25 1.55
CA GLN A 112 -9.99 12.36 1.28
C GLN A 112 -8.81 11.96 0.37
N THR A 113 -8.42 10.68 0.38
CA THR A 113 -7.49 10.08 -0.58
C THR A 113 -8.28 9.50 -1.75
N HIS A 114 -7.72 9.42 -2.97
CA HIS A 114 -8.39 8.82 -4.14
C HIS A 114 -8.54 7.27 -4.03
N GLU A 115 -8.41 6.71 -2.82
CA GLU A 115 -8.31 5.27 -2.55
C GLU A 115 -9.66 4.64 -2.17
N MET A 116 -10.67 5.44 -1.84
CA MET A 116 -12.05 4.97 -1.73
C MET A 116 -13.01 5.89 -2.51
N PRO A 117 -14.06 5.34 -3.14
CA PRO A 117 -15.00 6.14 -3.89
C PRO A 117 -15.77 7.07 -2.96
N ARG A 118 -15.66 8.38 -3.22
CA ARG A 118 -16.39 9.47 -2.52
C ARG A 118 -17.90 9.24 -2.37
N TRP A 119 -18.49 8.31 -3.11
CA TRP A 119 -19.93 8.03 -3.14
C TRP A 119 -20.48 7.29 -1.91
N CYS A 120 -19.63 6.69 -1.07
CA CYS A 120 -20.09 5.97 0.11
C CYS A 120 -20.40 6.84 1.33
N SER A 121 -20.02 8.13 1.31
CA SER A 121 -20.18 9.03 2.46
C SER A 121 -21.10 10.24 2.26
N GLN A 122 -21.57 10.57 1.03
CA GLN A 122 -22.46 11.72 0.80
C GLN A 122 -23.38 11.58 -0.44
N ASN A 123 -24.62 12.08 -0.30
CA ASN A 123 -25.75 12.00 -1.24
C ASN A 123 -25.68 12.92 -2.49
N ASP A 124 -24.51 13.39 -2.91
CA ASP A 124 -24.44 14.40 -3.98
C ASP A 124 -23.84 13.82 -5.27
N ALA A 125 -24.65 13.80 -6.33
CA ALA A 125 -24.21 13.53 -7.69
C ALA A 125 -23.56 14.79 -8.27
N MET A 126 -22.28 14.74 -8.68
CA MET A 126 -21.73 15.71 -9.64
C MET A 126 -20.51 15.18 -10.41
N HIS A 127 -20.54 15.54 -11.70
CA HIS A 127 -19.62 15.42 -12.83
C HIS A 127 -18.10 15.35 -12.57
N VAL A 128 -17.44 14.47 -13.33
CA VAL A 128 -15.98 14.43 -13.53
C VAL A 128 -15.61 15.30 -14.73
N HIS A 129 -14.59 16.15 -14.55
CA HIS A 129 -13.85 16.83 -15.61
C HIS A 129 -12.38 16.37 -15.55
N PRO A 130 -11.67 16.18 -16.68
CA PRO A 130 -10.29 15.71 -16.68
C PRO A 130 -9.30 16.88 -16.58
N GLU A 131 -8.28 16.77 -15.72
CA GLU A 131 -7.16 17.73 -15.68
C GLU A 131 -5.80 17.04 -15.93
N ASN A 132 -5.28 17.32 -17.12
CA ASN A 132 -3.94 17.78 -17.51
C ASN A 132 -2.69 17.31 -16.72
N CYS A 133 -1.81 16.61 -17.43
CA CYS A 133 -0.47 16.22 -16.98
C CYS A 133 0.53 17.38 -17.13
N ASN A 134 1.22 17.75 -16.05
CA ASN A 134 2.41 18.60 -16.13
C ASN A 134 3.55 17.94 -15.33
N THR A 135 4.67 17.71 -16.00
CA THR A 135 5.80 16.93 -15.48
C THR A 135 6.88 17.86 -14.95
N ASN A 136 7.10 17.83 -13.64
CA ASN A 136 8.38 18.12 -13.00
C ASN A 136 8.40 17.34 -11.68
N ALA A 137 9.21 16.28 -11.59
CA ALA A 137 9.42 15.58 -10.33
C ALA A 137 10.88 15.13 -10.21
N ASP A 138 11.49 15.58 -9.12
CA ASP A 138 12.86 15.34 -8.68
C ASP A 138 13.23 13.86 -8.47
N GLU A 139 14.54 13.62 -8.49
CA GLU A 139 15.28 12.35 -8.56
C GLU A 139 15.21 11.41 -7.32
N GLU A 140 14.28 11.61 -6.38
CA GLU A 140 14.18 10.83 -5.11
C GLU A 140 12.93 9.93 -5.02
N LEU A 141 12.17 9.80 -6.10
CA LEU A 141 10.78 9.37 -6.02
C LEU A 141 10.55 8.02 -6.73
N GLY A 142 10.40 6.92 -5.96
CA GLY A 142 10.01 5.60 -6.51
C GLY A 142 10.67 4.36 -5.91
N LYS A 143 11.25 4.45 -4.70
CA LYS A 143 11.80 3.30 -3.99
C LYS A 143 10.69 2.61 -3.20
N GLN A 144 10.61 1.29 -3.29
CA GLN A 144 9.63 0.46 -2.58
C GLN A 144 10.36 -0.67 -1.87
N TRP A 145 10.08 -0.81 -0.59
CA TRP A 145 10.53 -1.88 0.27
C TRP A 145 9.35 -2.74 0.69
N CYS A 146 9.61 -4.00 0.99
CA CYS A 146 8.61 -4.88 1.58
C CYS A 146 8.94 -5.05 3.05
N ILE A 147 8.06 -4.57 3.93
CA ILE A 147 8.22 -4.67 5.39
C ILE A 147 7.12 -5.55 5.98
N ALA A 148 7.30 -6.01 7.21
CA ALA A 148 6.26 -6.77 7.90
C ALA A 148 5.11 -5.84 8.33
N ASP A 149 3.87 -6.30 8.20
CA ASP A 149 2.70 -5.58 8.73
C ASP A 149 2.70 -5.70 10.27
N PRO A 150 2.78 -4.57 11.00
CA PRO A 150 2.78 -4.58 12.47
C PRO A 150 1.50 -5.15 13.11
N GLN A 151 0.43 -5.35 12.33
CA GLN A 151 -0.84 -5.91 12.80
C GLN A 151 -0.91 -7.44 12.67
N THR A 152 0.06 -8.06 11.99
CA THR A 152 0.06 -9.51 11.80
C THR A 152 0.32 -10.24 13.13
N PRO A 153 -0.50 -11.24 13.48
CA PRO A 153 -0.24 -12.07 14.66
C PRO A 153 1.13 -12.76 14.59
N ASP A 154 1.85 -12.82 15.73
CA ASP A 154 3.21 -13.35 15.83
C ASP A 154 3.38 -14.77 15.23
N ASP A 155 2.38 -15.64 15.36
CA ASP A 155 2.43 -17.00 14.82
C ASP A 155 2.39 -17.02 13.28
N ILE A 156 1.59 -16.14 12.69
CA ILE A 156 1.53 -15.93 11.23
C ILE A 156 2.83 -15.29 10.74
N LEU A 157 3.27 -14.24 11.43
CA LEU A 157 4.48 -13.50 11.08
C LEU A 157 5.73 -14.40 11.15
N LEU A 158 5.83 -15.25 12.18
CA LEU A 158 6.89 -16.25 12.31
C LEU A 158 6.82 -17.30 11.19
N GLY A 159 5.62 -17.75 10.82
CA GLY A 159 5.41 -18.65 9.68
C GLY A 159 5.92 -18.04 8.37
N ALA A 160 5.58 -16.78 8.12
CA ALA A 160 6.00 -16.03 6.95
C ALA A 160 7.52 -15.78 6.93
N LEU A 161 8.13 -15.40 8.05
CA LEU A 161 9.59 -15.25 8.18
C LEU A 161 10.31 -16.57 7.88
N ASN A 162 9.84 -17.68 8.46
CA ASN A 162 10.40 -19.01 8.19
C ASN A 162 10.29 -19.39 6.71
N TYR A 163 9.19 -19.03 6.05
CA TYR A 163 9.06 -19.21 4.61
C TYR A 163 10.10 -18.37 3.86
N ALA A 164 10.19 -17.06 4.14
CA ALA A 164 11.12 -16.15 3.48
C ALA A 164 12.57 -16.66 3.57
N CYS A 165 13.05 -16.98 4.78
CA CYS A 165 14.41 -17.48 5.01
C CYS A 165 14.63 -18.92 4.50
N GLY A 166 13.57 -19.71 4.40
CA GLY A 166 13.62 -21.11 3.98
C GLY A 166 13.38 -21.26 2.48
N LYS A 167 12.13 -21.52 2.13
CA LYS A 167 11.74 -21.82 0.73
C LYS A 167 11.71 -20.59 -0.17
N GLY A 168 11.49 -19.41 0.40
CA GLY A 168 11.51 -18.13 -0.31
C GLY A 168 12.91 -17.73 -0.77
N GLY A 169 13.95 -18.18 -0.08
CA GLY A 169 15.35 -17.93 -0.47
C GLY A 169 15.88 -16.54 -0.12
N ALA A 170 15.27 -15.86 0.87
CA ALA A 170 15.82 -14.64 1.43
C ALA A 170 17.16 -14.89 2.13
N ASP A 171 18.09 -13.95 2.06
CA ASP A 171 19.34 -13.96 2.83
C ASP A 171 19.10 -13.47 4.26
N CYS A 172 18.73 -14.40 5.13
CA CYS A 172 18.53 -14.14 6.55
C CYS A 172 19.82 -14.21 7.39
N SER A 173 21.00 -14.17 6.76
CA SER A 173 22.27 -14.11 7.51
C SER A 173 22.41 -12.80 8.28
N LYS A 174 21.85 -11.69 7.78
CA LYS A 174 22.01 -10.35 8.38
C LYS A 174 21.19 -10.11 9.65
N ILE A 175 20.20 -10.97 9.91
CA ILE A 175 19.34 -10.91 11.11
C ILE A 175 19.81 -11.88 12.21
N GLN A 176 20.97 -12.52 12.07
CA GLN A 176 21.52 -13.40 13.10
C GLN A 176 22.25 -12.61 14.20
N GLU A 177 22.44 -13.20 15.38
CA GLU A 177 23.14 -12.55 16.49
C GLU A 177 24.51 -11.98 16.06
N GLY A 178 24.76 -10.72 16.40
CA GLY A 178 25.98 -10.00 16.05
C GLY A 178 26.05 -9.49 14.60
N GLN A 179 24.97 -9.63 13.82
CA GLN A 179 24.89 -9.11 12.45
C GLN A 179 24.20 -7.75 12.39
N PRO A 180 24.38 -6.98 11.29
CA PRO A 180 23.99 -5.58 11.25
C PRO A 180 22.49 -5.29 11.40
N CYS A 181 21.62 -6.27 11.11
CA CYS A 181 20.16 -6.18 11.21
C CYS A 181 19.59 -7.05 12.34
N TYR A 182 20.43 -7.46 13.30
CA TYR A 182 19.94 -8.18 14.48
C TYR A 182 19.15 -7.28 15.42
N TYR A 183 19.57 -6.01 15.54
CA TYR A 183 18.92 -5.03 16.39
C TYR A 183 18.12 -4.02 15.56
N PRO A 184 16.91 -3.64 16.01
CA PRO A 184 16.17 -4.19 17.16
C PRO A 184 15.83 -5.68 17.02
N ASN A 185 15.98 -6.42 18.13
CA ASN A 185 15.81 -7.88 18.16
C ASN A 185 14.35 -8.24 18.39
N THR A 186 13.52 -7.97 17.39
CA THR A 186 12.10 -8.33 17.38
C THR A 186 11.76 -9.17 16.16
N LEU A 187 10.66 -9.92 16.26
CA LEU A 187 10.16 -10.71 15.14
C LEU A 187 9.77 -9.82 13.95
N LEU A 188 9.22 -8.63 14.22
CA LEU A 188 8.80 -7.66 13.20
C LEU A 188 9.98 -7.14 12.38
N ASP A 189 11.08 -6.79 13.04
CA ASP A 189 12.26 -6.22 12.39
C ASP A 189 13.00 -7.28 11.56
N HIS A 190 13.14 -8.49 12.11
CA HIS A 190 13.74 -9.62 11.40
C HIS A 190 12.90 -10.05 10.19
N ALA A 191 11.56 -10.09 10.34
CA ALA A 191 10.63 -10.36 9.25
C ALA A 191 10.71 -9.28 8.17
N SER A 192 10.70 -8.00 8.54
CA SER A 192 10.81 -6.89 7.59
C SER A 192 12.07 -7.00 6.74
N TYR A 193 13.22 -7.27 7.35
CA TYR A 193 14.47 -7.45 6.60
C TYR A 193 14.39 -8.63 5.61
N ALA A 194 13.90 -9.79 6.08
CA ALA A 194 13.77 -10.99 5.25
C ALA A 194 12.77 -10.81 4.09
N PHE A 195 11.65 -10.14 4.35
CA PHE A 195 10.62 -9.84 3.37
C PHE A 195 11.15 -8.92 2.28
N ASN A 196 11.89 -7.88 2.66
CA ASN A 196 12.50 -7.00 1.67
C ASN A 196 13.53 -7.74 0.81
N ASP A 197 14.45 -8.49 1.41
CA ASP A 197 15.47 -9.23 0.64
C ASP A 197 14.81 -10.20 -0.37
N TYR A 198 13.80 -10.96 0.07
CA TYR A 198 12.99 -11.80 -0.82
C TYR A 198 12.33 -10.98 -1.94
N TYR A 199 11.64 -9.92 -1.58
CA TYR A 199 10.86 -9.09 -2.50
C TYR A 199 11.76 -8.50 -3.59
N GLN A 200 12.88 -7.89 -3.21
CA GLN A 200 13.82 -7.29 -4.17
C GLN A 200 14.40 -8.33 -5.14
N LYS A 201 14.76 -9.52 -4.66
CA LYS A 201 15.27 -10.61 -5.49
C LYS A 201 14.20 -11.20 -6.42
N SER A 202 12.95 -11.24 -5.95
CA SER A 202 11.84 -11.87 -6.65
C SER A 202 11.07 -10.95 -7.61
N LYS A 203 11.47 -9.67 -7.74
CA LYS A 203 10.92 -8.72 -8.73
C LYS A 203 11.01 -9.20 -10.18
N LYS A 204 11.84 -10.20 -10.47
CA LYS A 204 11.97 -10.82 -11.80
C LYS A 204 11.04 -12.02 -12.03
N THR A 205 10.43 -12.55 -10.98
CA THR A 205 9.75 -13.85 -10.98
C THR A 205 8.52 -13.78 -10.06
N ASP A 206 7.48 -13.04 -10.45
CA ASP A 206 6.14 -12.91 -9.82
C ASP A 206 6.08 -12.86 -8.27
N GLY A 207 7.19 -12.53 -7.59
CA GLY A 207 7.24 -12.50 -6.14
C GLY A 207 6.55 -11.24 -5.63
N SER A 208 5.55 -11.42 -4.78
CA SER A 208 4.83 -10.32 -4.13
C SER A 208 5.30 -10.10 -2.70
N CYS A 209 4.95 -8.93 -2.14
CA CYS A 209 5.15 -8.62 -0.73
C CYS A 209 4.03 -9.19 0.16
N TYR A 210 3.14 -10.03 -0.37
CA TYR A 210 1.95 -10.48 0.34
C TYR A 210 2.26 -11.32 1.58
N PHE A 211 3.10 -12.35 1.47
CA PHE A 211 3.45 -13.24 2.60
C PHE A 211 2.25 -13.74 3.43
N TYR A 212 1.11 -14.06 2.77
CA TYR A 212 -0.17 -14.39 3.43
C TYR A 212 -0.74 -13.22 4.26
N GLY A 213 -0.59 -11.99 3.73
CA GLY A 213 -0.87 -10.71 4.36
C GLY A 213 -0.06 -10.41 5.60
N ALA A 214 1.15 -10.97 5.69
CA ALA A 214 2.12 -10.63 6.72
C ALA A 214 3.03 -9.48 6.30
N GLY A 215 3.06 -9.12 5.01
CA GLY A 215 3.94 -8.09 4.47
C GLY A 215 3.16 -6.97 3.78
N MET A 216 3.73 -5.77 3.81
CA MET A 216 3.19 -4.57 3.18
C MET A 216 4.29 -3.77 2.49
N ILE A 217 3.93 -3.06 1.41
CA ILE A 217 4.86 -2.18 0.72
C ILE A 217 5.00 -0.87 1.49
N ASP A 218 6.24 -0.43 1.68
CA ASP A 218 6.57 0.88 2.23
C ASP A 218 7.40 1.69 1.21
N GLU A 219 7.13 2.99 1.14
CA GLU A 219 7.84 3.96 0.31
C GLU A 219 8.94 4.70 1.13
N HIS A 220 9.00 4.47 2.44
CA HIS A 220 10.08 4.96 3.30
C HIS A 220 11.19 3.93 3.42
N ASP A 221 12.45 4.36 3.34
CA ASP A 221 13.60 3.49 3.53
C ASP A 221 13.64 3.01 5.00
N PRO A 222 13.42 1.72 5.29
CA PRO A 222 13.45 1.20 6.65
C PRO A 222 14.88 0.98 7.17
N SER A 223 15.91 1.30 6.38
CA SER A 223 17.30 1.22 6.81
C SER A 223 17.57 2.12 8.02
N HIS A 224 18.31 1.58 8.98
CA HIS A 224 18.69 2.30 10.20
C HIS A 224 20.06 1.80 10.71
N ASP A 225 20.83 2.69 11.35
CA ASP A 225 22.15 2.37 11.90
C ASP A 225 23.05 1.61 10.90
N SER A 226 23.44 0.38 11.23
CA SER A 226 24.21 -0.51 10.36
C SER A 226 23.35 -1.45 9.52
N CYS A 227 22.03 -1.49 9.73
CA CYS A 227 21.10 -2.31 8.98
C CYS A 227 20.69 -1.59 7.70
N THR A 228 21.03 -2.16 6.55
CA THR A 228 20.70 -1.59 5.24
C THR A 228 19.76 -2.51 4.49
N PHE A 229 18.61 -1.99 4.10
CA PHE A 229 17.64 -2.68 3.28
C PHE A 229 17.97 -2.47 1.80
N GLU A 230 18.17 -3.58 1.07
CA GLU A 230 18.46 -3.49 -0.35
C GLU A 230 17.28 -2.88 -1.13
N PHE A 231 17.60 -2.12 -2.17
CA PHE A 231 16.63 -1.66 -3.15
C PHE A 231 17.12 -1.98 -4.58
N ILE A 232 16.37 -2.83 -5.28
CA ILE A 232 16.59 -3.16 -6.68
C ILE A 232 15.43 -2.54 -7.48
N PRO A 233 15.66 -1.47 -8.27
CA PRO A 233 14.59 -0.92 -9.11
C PRO A 233 14.27 -1.87 -10.27
N PHE A 234 13.10 -1.65 -10.87
CA PHE A 234 12.62 -2.41 -12.02
C PHE A 234 13.68 -2.45 -13.12
N VAL A 235 14.13 -3.68 -13.42
CA VAL A 235 15.35 -3.93 -14.21
C VAL A 235 15.21 -3.46 -15.65
N ALA A 236 14.02 -3.58 -16.23
CA ALA A 236 13.77 -3.21 -17.63
C ALA A 236 13.87 -1.69 -17.86
N THR A 237 13.14 -0.89 -17.07
CA THR A 237 13.16 0.57 -17.18
C THR A 237 14.57 1.12 -16.98
N ARG A 238 15.30 0.64 -15.95
CA ARG A 238 16.70 1.05 -15.72
C ARG A 238 17.62 0.68 -16.90
N GLN A 239 17.46 -0.50 -17.50
CA GLN A 239 18.29 -0.93 -18.63
C GLN A 239 18.01 -0.10 -19.88
N ILE A 240 16.74 0.21 -20.16
CA ILE A 240 16.34 1.06 -21.27
C ILE A 240 16.97 2.44 -21.11
N HIS A 241 16.77 3.12 -19.98
CA HIS A 241 17.35 4.44 -19.71
C HIS A 241 18.89 4.45 -19.75
N SER A 242 19.55 3.40 -19.26
CA SER A 242 21.02 3.28 -19.35
C SER A 242 21.50 3.15 -20.80
N PHE A 243 20.73 2.48 -21.64
CA PHE A 243 21.04 2.35 -23.06
C PHE A 243 20.78 3.65 -23.83
N GLU A 244 19.66 4.33 -23.54
CA GLU A 244 19.34 5.65 -24.09
C GLU A 244 20.41 6.67 -23.78
N SER A 245 20.88 6.73 -22.52
CA SER A 245 21.93 7.65 -22.10
C SER A 245 23.19 7.50 -22.95
N LYS A 246 23.63 6.26 -23.20
CA LYS A 246 24.81 5.97 -24.03
C LYS A 246 24.60 6.36 -25.49
N ILE A 247 23.44 6.07 -26.07
CA ILE A 247 23.12 6.46 -27.45
C ILE A 247 23.06 7.98 -27.56
N ASN A 248 22.43 8.65 -26.60
CA ASN A 248 22.30 10.10 -26.60
C ASN A 248 23.63 10.83 -26.46
N GLU A 249 24.60 10.26 -25.72
CA GLU A 249 25.97 10.74 -25.72
C GLU A 249 26.61 10.59 -27.11
N GLN A 250 26.43 9.45 -27.79
CA GLN A 250 26.93 9.26 -29.14
C GLN A 250 26.26 10.20 -30.17
N ILE A 251 24.96 10.49 -30.01
CA ILE A 251 24.24 11.47 -30.83
C ILE A 251 24.83 12.88 -30.61
N LYS A 252 25.05 13.29 -29.36
CA LYS A 252 25.67 14.59 -29.03
C LYS A 252 27.07 14.73 -29.61
N LEU A 253 27.83 13.64 -29.64
CA LEU A 253 29.19 13.60 -30.21
C LEU A 253 29.20 13.47 -31.75
N GLY A 254 28.04 13.27 -32.39
CA GLY A 254 27.94 13.07 -33.84
C GLY A 254 28.49 11.71 -34.31
N GLU A 255 28.67 10.78 -33.39
CA GLU A 255 29.23 9.43 -33.62
C GLU A 255 28.14 8.37 -33.84
N ALA A 256 26.87 8.72 -33.61
CA ALA A 256 25.73 7.83 -33.83
C ALA A 256 25.50 7.56 -35.32
N SER A 257 25.38 6.28 -35.68
CA SER A 257 25.11 5.86 -37.05
C SER A 257 23.67 6.20 -37.48
N ILE A 258 23.55 7.03 -38.52
CA ILE A 258 22.28 7.39 -39.19
C ILE A 258 21.52 6.13 -39.66
N GLN A 259 22.22 5.04 -39.98
CA GLN A 259 21.61 3.79 -40.44
C GLN A 259 20.90 2.99 -39.34
N MET A 260 21.18 3.24 -38.06
CA MET A 260 20.57 2.51 -36.94
C MET A 260 19.51 3.31 -36.19
N PHE A 261 19.66 4.64 -36.09
CA PHE A 261 18.81 5.46 -35.22
C PHE A 261 18.07 6.59 -35.96
N GLY A 262 18.31 6.83 -37.25
CA GLY A 262 17.69 7.95 -37.98
C GLY A 262 18.31 9.32 -37.62
N ASN A 263 17.64 10.42 -38.00
CA ASN A 263 18.10 11.79 -37.76
C ASN A 263 17.50 12.40 -36.48
N VAL A 264 17.56 11.66 -35.37
CA VAL A 264 17.00 12.09 -34.07
C VAL A 264 18.05 12.88 -33.29
N THR A 265 17.63 14.02 -32.74
CA THR A 265 18.47 14.86 -31.86
C THR A 265 18.56 14.31 -30.43
N HIS A 266 17.62 13.44 -30.07
CA HIS A 266 17.53 12.74 -28.79
C HIS A 266 16.75 11.45 -29.00
N TRP A 267 17.33 10.33 -28.58
CA TRP A 267 16.70 9.01 -28.61
C TRP A 267 16.00 8.75 -27.28
N HIS A 268 14.72 8.38 -27.36
CA HIS A 268 13.91 7.98 -26.22
C HIS A 268 12.98 6.84 -26.62
N THR A 269 12.88 5.82 -25.78
CA THR A 269 12.14 4.58 -26.00
C THR A 269 10.86 4.66 -25.20
N LEU A 270 9.72 4.54 -25.86
CA LEU A 270 8.43 4.56 -25.18
C LEU A 270 8.26 3.36 -24.25
N ILE A 271 8.07 3.62 -22.95
CA ILE A 271 7.78 2.63 -21.92
C ILE A 271 6.35 2.83 -21.45
N LEU A 272 5.40 2.13 -22.10
CA LEU A 272 4.02 2.03 -21.63
C LEU A 272 3.92 0.87 -20.63
N THR A 273 3.59 1.17 -19.37
CA THR A 273 3.34 0.10 -18.40
C THR A 273 1.92 -0.43 -18.50
N MET A 274 1.82 -1.76 -18.49
CA MET A 274 0.56 -2.47 -18.62
C MET A 274 0.37 -3.37 -17.41
N THR A 275 -0.28 -2.85 -16.38
CA THR A 275 -0.49 -3.60 -15.13
C THR A 275 -1.69 -4.53 -15.31
N ALA A 276 -1.55 -5.78 -14.85
CA ALA A 276 -2.70 -6.66 -14.68
C ALA A 276 -3.25 -6.38 -13.30
N ASP A 277 -4.24 -5.47 -13.15
CA ASP A 277 -5.07 -5.11 -11.96
C ASP A 277 -4.46 -5.21 -10.52
N VAL A 278 -3.15 -5.40 -10.37
CA VAL A 278 -2.45 -5.95 -9.18
C VAL A 278 -1.11 -5.24 -8.95
N ILE A 279 -0.91 -4.06 -9.54
CA ILE A 279 0.24 -3.20 -9.20
C ILE A 279 -0.32 -1.84 -8.80
N GLN A 280 -0.04 -1.42 -7.56
CA GLN A 280 -0.43 -0.13 -6.96
C GLN A 280 0.17 1.11 -7.66
N ALA A 281 0.56 0.99 -8.92
CA ALA A 281 1.14 2.07 -9.66
C ALA A 281 -0.01 2.86 -10.30
N THR A 282 -0.42 3.93 -9.61
CA THR A 282 -1.26 4.96 -10.24
C THR A 282 -0.54 5.51 -11.48
N HIS A 283 -1.29 6.12 -12.41
CA HIS A 283 -0.69 6.81 -13.56
C HIS A 283 0.47 7.72 -13.12
N GLU A 284 0.27 8.51 -12.06
CA GLU A 284 1.30 9.37 -11.46
C GLU A 284 2.54 8.58 -10.98
N LYS A 285 2.35 7.42 -10.34
CA LYS A 285 3.46 6.55 -9.90
C LYS A 285 4.24 5.94 -11.07
N CYS A 286 3.58 5.57 -12.17
CA CYS A 286 4.25 5.04 -13.36
C CYS A 286 5.10 6.10 -14.05
N MET A 287 4.54 7.29 -14.27
CA MET A 287 5.26 8.43 -14.85
C MET A 287 6.51 8.77 -14.04
N LYS A 288 6.36 8.76 -12.72
CA LYS A 288 7.41 8.99 -11.74
C LYS A 288 8.50 7.91 -11.72
N TRP A 289 8.20 6.69 -12.18
CA TRP A 289 9.18 5.61 -12.35
C TRP A 289 9.91 5.64 -13.71
N GLY A 290 9.75 6.73 -14.48
CA GLY A 290 10.37 6.90 -15.79
C GLY A 290 9.70 6.05 -16.86
N MET A 291 8.41 5.79 -16.69
CA MET A 291 7.53 5.29 -17.75
C MET A 291 6.84 6.48 -18.41
N ASP A 292 6.39 6.30 -19.64
CA ASP A 292 5.80 7.37 -20.43
C ASP A 292 4.29 7.42 -20.33
N ASP A 293 3.66 6.28 -20.01
CA ASP A 293 2.23 6.20 -19.74
C ASP A 293 1.89 4.89 -19.01
N TYR A 294 0.63 4.75 -18.62
CA TYR A 294 0.07 3.67 -17.83
C TYR A 294 -1.24 3.15 -18.42
N MET A 295 -1.41 1.82 -18.41
CA MET A 295 -2.68 1.15 -18.71
C MET A 295 -2.98 0.01 -17.74
N SER A 296 -4.16 0.06 -17.13
CA SER A 296 -4.74 -1.03 -16.33
C SER A 296 -5.46 -2.04 -17.23
N LYS A 297 -5.15 -3.33 -17.09
CA LYS A 297 -5.95 -4.42 -17.68
C LYS A 297 -7.17 -4.72 -16.79
N PRO A 298 -8.33 -5.10 -17.36
CA PRO A 298 -8.54 -5.31 -18.80
C PRO A 298 -8.75 -3.99 -19.55
N PHE A 299 -8.19 -3.89 -20.75
CA PHE A 299 -8.37 -2.74 -21.65
C PHE A 299 -8.80 -3.20 -23.05
N GLY A 300 -9.53 -2.34 -23.74
CA GLY A 300 -9.92 -2.55 -25.14
C GLY A 300 -8.82 -2.14 -26.13
N GLU A 301 -8.93 -2.61 -27.37
CA GLU A 301 -8.02 -2.25 -28.47
C GLU A 301 -7.96 -0.72 -28.67
N GLU A 302 -9.11 -0.02 -28.65
CA GLU A 302 -9.15 1.45 -28.77
C GLU A 302 -8.43 2.18 -27.62
N GLN A 303 -8.48 1.66 -26.40
CA GLN A 303 -7.77 2.25 -25.25
C GLN A 303 -6.25 2.09 -25.40
N LEU A 304 -5.80 0.92 -25.89
CA LEU A 304 -4.40 0.68 -26.19
C LEU A 304 -3.89 1.58 -27.32
N TYR A 305 -4.66 1.70 -28.40
CA TYR A 305 -4.33 2.63 -29.48
C TYR A 305 -4.29 4.07 -28.99
N SER A 306 -5.25 4.51 -28.18
CA SER A 306 -5.27 5.90 -27.69
C SER A 306 -4.06 6.23 -26.82
N ALA A 307 -3.67 5.36 -25.89
CA ALA A 307 -2.51 5.58 -25.02
C ALA A 307 -1.21 5.65 -25.84
N VAL A 308 -1.07 4.78 -26.82
CA VAL A 308 0.11 4.71 -27.68
C VAL A 308 0.17 5.88 -28.67
N MET A 309 -0.97 6.35 -29.20
CA MET A 309 -1.03 7.41 -30.20
C MET A 309 -0.55 8.78 -29.68
N CYS A 310 -0.69 9.05 -28.37
CA CYS A 310 -0.19 10.28 -27.74
C CYS A 310 1.32 10.52 -27.97
N PHE A 311 2.09 9.47 -28.28
CA PHE A 311 3.54 9.55 -28.45
C PHE A 311 3.98 9.58 -29.91
N PHE A 312 3.12 9.15 -30.83
CA PHE A 312 3.42 9.15 -32.26
C PHE A 312 3.08 10.47 -32.97
N GLU A 313 2.29 11.36 -32.35
CA GLU A 313 1.99 12.69 -32.90
C GLU A 313 3.10 13.74 -32.62
N SER A 314 4.17 13.35 -31.93
CA SER A 314 5.28 14.24 -31.54
C SER A 314 6.53 14.18 -32.44
N VAL A 315 6.45 13.46 -33.56
CA VAL A 315 7.55 13.31 -34.56
C VAL A 315 7.29 14.10 -35.83
#